data_AF-A0A381ZV50-F1
#
_entry.id   AF-A0A381ZV50-F1
#
_cell.length_a   1.000
_cell.length_b   1.000
_cell.length_c   1.000
_cell.angle_alpha   90.00
_cell.angle_beta   90.00
_cell.angle_gamma   90.00
#
_symmetry.space_group_name_H-M   'P 1'
#
loop_
_entity.id
_entity.type
_entity.pdbx_description
1 polymer ?
#
loop_
_entity_poly.entity_id
_entity_poly.type
_entity_poly.pdbx_seq_one_letter_code
_entity_poly.pdbx_strand_id
1 'polypeptide(L)'
;VYIPEPVVEYKSTSRVDSWPITSLRALVAALNQMGCTVNGKHSELEALNRADSRFSQAMRQLRDNSRHGNLQQTEETIAQINEVEAAAEELRSAQEAADASRPKAIRASSSTGRDYELSLVAGSYVVQYEETEVFVDGRLDRVERDSEARKFVHELTHSYCIANEEHKDMVSGESVKLGRVSEDLKDQLRSASRIMDQWQRVQETTRIRNLIRERKEFLKSEAEKLGHRTEVHDFEDEVCLVVIDDGTKLNEIRQKEQESKIKGRGG
;
A
#
# COMPACT_ATOMS: atom_id res chain seq x y z
N VAL A 1 -47.41 6.61 71.37
CA VAL A 1 -46.92 7.66 70.45
C VAL A 1 -46.71 7.00 69.10
N TYR A 2 -47.54 7.32 68.12
CA TYR A 2 -47.37 6.81 66.76
C TYR A 2 -46.35 7.71 66.07
N ILE A 3 -45.24 7.13 65.60
CA ILE A 3 -44.27 7.84 64.76
C ILE A 3 -44.64 7.44 63.33
N PRO A 4 -45.07 8.39 62.47
CA PRO A 4 -45.37 8.09 61.09
C PRO A 4 -44.11 7.57 60.39
N GLU A 5 -44.28 6.57 59.52
CA GLU A 5 -43.19 6.08 58.68
C GLU A 5 -42.74 7.18 57.71
N PRO A 6 -41.42 7.34 57.50
CA PRO A 6 -40.90 8.37 56.63
C PRO A 6 -41.36 8.15 55.18
N VAL A 7 -41.72 9.24 54.50
CA VAL A 7 -42.10 9.16 53.08
C VAL A 7 -40.83 9.18 52.24
N VAL A 8 -40.61 8.10 51.47
CA VAL A 8 -39.46 7.97 50.57
C VAL A 8 -39.93 8.22 49.13
N GLU A 9 -39.37 9.26 48.49
CA GLU A 9 -39.60 9.57 47.08
C GLU A 9 -38.34 9.34 46.26
N TYR A 10 -38.51 8.77 45.06
CA TYR A 10 -37.42 8.56 44.10
C TYR A 10 -37.61 9.50 42.91
N LYS A 11 -36.59 10.31 42.60
CA LYS A 11 -36.56 11.17 41.41
C LYS A 11 -35.36 10.81 40.55
N SER A 12 -35.64 10.35 39.34
CA SER A 12 -34.59 10.11 38.34
C SER A 12 -34.16 11.43 37.72
N THR A 13 -32.86 11.70 37.74
CA THR A 13 -32.23 12.83 37.06
C THR A 13 -31.31 12.29 35.97
N SER A 14 -31.45 12.78 34.74
CA SER A 14 -30.55 12.38 33.66
C SER A 14 -29.28 13.22 33.70
N ARG A 15 -28.11 12.57 33.76
CA ARG A 15 -26.83 13.20 33.48
C ARG A 15 -26.43 12.94 32.04
N VAL A 16 -26.03 14.02 31.39
CA VAL A 16 -25.57 14.02 30.01
C VAL A 16 -24.10 14.38 30.04
N ASP A 17 -23.25 13.48 29.57
CA ASP A 17 -21.84 13.79 29.37
C ASP A 17 -21.52 13.80 27.88
N SER A 18 -20.91 14.90 27.42
CA SER A 18 -20.68 15.17 26.01
C SER A 18 -19.20 15.10 25.70
N TRP A 19 -18.83 14.26 24.73
CA TRP A 19 -17.45 14.17 24.26
C TRP A 19 -17.30 14.89 22.92
N PRO A 20 -16.39 15.87 22.80
CA PRO A 20 -16.10 16.51 21.52
C PRO A 20 -15.34 15.53 20.63
N ILE A 21 -16.10 14.73 19.90
CA ILE A 21 -15.54 13.72 19.01
C ILE A 21 -15.36 14.33 17.63
N THR A 22 -14.12 14.73 17.38
CA THR A 22 -13.68 15.29 16.11
C THR A 22 -13.24 14.20 15.13
N SER A 23 -12.79 13.03 15.62
CA SER A 23 -12.38 11.87 14.82
C SER A 23 -13.15 10.61 15.23
N LEU A 24 -13.94 10.07 14.31
CA LEU A 24 -14.68 8.80 14.50
C LEU A 24 -13.72 7.62 14.68
N ARG A 25 -12.56 7.66 14.03
CA ARG A 25 -11.49 6.65 14.16
C ARG A 25 -10.96 6.57 15.59
N ALA A 26 -10.64 7.72 16.19
CA ALA A 26 -10.16 7.78 17.57
C ALA A 26 -11.21 7.26 18.57
N LEU A 27 -12.49 7.50 18.31
CA LEU A 27 -13.59 6.95 19.12
C LEU A 27 -13.64 5.42 19.08
N VAL A 28 -13.59 4.83 17.89
CA VAL A 28 -13.64 3.37 17.73
C VAL A 28 -12.38 2.73 18.33
N ALA A 29 -11.20 3.33 18.13
CA ALA A 29 -9.97 2.87 18.75
C ALA A 29 -10.05 2.89 20.29
N ALA A 30 -10.59 3.96 20.87
CA ALA A 30 -10.81 4.07 22.30
C ALA A 30 -11.76 2.99 22.84
N LEU A 31 -12.89 2.76 22.17
CA LEU A 31 -13.84 1.70 22.54
C LEU A 31 -13.19 0.32 22.47
N ASN A 32 -12.40 0.04 21.43
CA ASN A 32 -11.65 -1.22 21.32
C ASN A 32 -10.60 -1.37 22.42
N GLN A 33 -9.86 -0.32 22.79
CA GLN A 33 -8.88 -0.33 23.87
C GLN A 33 -9.52 -0.64 25.24
N MET A 34 -10.75 -0.16 25.46
CA MET A 34 -11.54 -0.49 26.65
C MET A 34 -12.10 -1.92 26.65
N GLY A 35 -11.87 -2.69 25.58
CA GLY A 35 -12.47 -4.01 25.40
C GLY A 35 -13.98 -3.96 25.15
N CYS A 36 -14.50 -2.82 24.67
CA CYS A 36 -15.90 -2.69 24.31
C CYS A 36 -16.13 -3.20 22.88
N THR A 37 -17.27 -3.84 22.66
CA THR A 37 -17.69 -4.29 21.32
C THR A 37 -18.63 -3.27 20.73
N VAL A 38 -18.27 -2.67 19.60
CA VAL A 38 -19.16 -1.74 18.88
C VAL A 38 -20.26 -2.53 18.17
N ASN A 39 -21.50 -2.35 18.63
CA ASN A 39 -22.69 -2.99 18.10
C ASN A 39 -23.28 -2.15 16.96
N GLY A 40 -22.91 -2.51 15.74
CA GLY A 40 -23.42 -1.87 14.54
C GLY A 40 -22.47 -2.14 13.38
N LYS A 41 -22.97 -2.74 12.32
CA LYS A 41 -22.23 -2.89 11.06
C LYS A 41 -22.20 -1.52 10.36
N HIS A 42 -21.40 -0.60 10.87
CA HIS A 42 -21.03 0.59 10.14
C HIS A 42 -20.01 0.14 9.10
N SER A 43 -20.51 -0.23 7.91
CA SER A 43 -19.70 -0.71 6.78
C SER A 43 -18.51 0.20 6.50
N GLU A 44 -18.69 1.50 6.73
CA GLU A 44 -17.68 2.54 6.51
C GLU A 44 -16.58 2.50 7.58
N LEU A 45 -16.92 2.19 8.83
CA LEU A 45 -15.94 2.00 9.92
C LEU A 45 -15.14 0.70 9.75
N GLU A 46 -15.80 -0.38 9.34
CA GLU A 46 -15.10 -1.62 9.00
C GLU A 46 -14.19 -1.43 7.78
N ALA A 47 -14.64 -0.69 6.76
CA ALA A 47 -13.83 -0.34 5.60
C ALA A 47 -12.61 0.50 5.99
N LEU A 48 -12.78 1.49 6.87
CA LEU A 48 -11.68 2.30 7.38
C LEU A 48 -10.64 1.46 8.13
N ASN A 49 -11.06 0.58 9.04
CA ASN A 49 -10.15 -0.30 9.78
C ASN A 49 -9.40 -1.28 8.85
N ARG A 50 -10.06 -1.80 7.82
CA ARG A 50 -9.42 -2.64 6.80
C ARG A 50 -8.38 -1.86 5.99
N ALA A 51 -8.73 -0.67 5.52
CA ALA A 51 -7.83 0.18 4.75
C ALA A 51 -6.59 0.58 5.57
N ASP A 52 -6.77 0.90 6.86
CA ASP A 52 -5.67 1.25 7.76
C ASP A 52 -4.71 0.08 8.01
N SER A 53 -5.28 -1.12 8.20
CA SER A 53 -4.50 -2.35 8.34
C SER A 53 -3.72 -2.66 7.06
N ARG A 54 -4.35 -2.48 5.90
CA ARG A 54 -3.71 -2.70 4.59
C ARG A 54 -2.56 -1.72 4.36
N PHE A 55 -2.76 -0.43 4.62
CA PHE A 55 -1.72 0.58 4.49
C PHE A 55 -0.53 0.28 5.43
N SER A 56 -0.82 -0.04 6.69
CA SER A 56 0.20 -0.45 7.66
C SER A 56 1.00 -1.69 7.22
N GLN A 57 0.34 -2.66 6.60
CA GLN A 57 0.99 -3.86 6.08
C GLN A 57 1.86 -3.57 4.85
N ALA A 58 1.36 -2.80 3.88
CA ALA A 58 2.09 -2.41 2.69
C ALA A 58 3.37 -1.63 3.05
N MET A 59 3.27 -0.71 4.02
CA MET A 59 4.41 0.04 4.54
C MET A 59 5.46 -0.84 5.22
N ARG A 60 5.05 -1.87 5.97
CA ARG A 60 6.01 -2.85 6.54
C ARG A 60 6.69 -3.66 5.45
N GLN A 61 5.94 -4.16 4.47
CA GLN A 61 6.50 -4.95 3.37
C GLN A 61 7.51 -4.15 2.56
N LEU A 62 7.20 -2.88 2.25
CA LEU A 62 8.14 -1.97 1.59
C LEU A 62 9.42 -1.79 2.42
N ARG A 63 9.31 -1.59 3.73
CA ARG A 63 10.46 -1.40 4.63
C ARG A 63 11.33 -2.65 4.74
N ASP A 64 10.71 -3.83 4.77
CA ASP A 64 11.42 -5.10 4.97
C ASP A 64 12.10 -5.57 3.68
N ASN A 65 11.55 -5.22 2.51
CA ASN A 65 12.00 -5.71 1.20
C ASN A 65 12.76 -4.66 0.37
N SER A 66 13.01 -3.46 0.88
CA SER A 66 13.79 -2.41 0.20
C SER A 66 15.29 -2.74 0.12
N ARG A 67 15.66 -3.76 -0.66
CA ARG A 67 17.04 -4.14 -0.96
C ARG A 67 17.27 -4.01 -2.47
N HIS A 68 18.25 -3.21 -2.89
CA HIS A 68 18.47 -2.90 -4.31
C HIS A 68 19.74 -3.57 -4.86
N GLY A 69 19.78 -4.90 -4.85
CA GLY A 69 20.94 -5.66 -5.33
C GLY A 69 20.88 -6.05 -6.81
N ASN A 70 19.68 -6.18 -7.39
CA ASN A 70 19.49 -6.64 -8.77
C ASN A 70 18.16 -6.14 -9.39
N LEU A 71 17.95 -6.41 -10.69
CA LEU A 71 16.77 -5.97 -11.45
C LEU A 71 15.46 -6.51 -10.87
N GLN A 72 15.41 -7.78 -10.50
CA GLN A 72 14.22 -8.41 -9.94
C GLN A 72 13.80 -7.74 -8.62
N GLN A 73 14.76 -7.49 -7.72
CA GLN A 73 14.50 -6.79 -6.46
C GLN A 73 14.06 -5.33 -6.68
N THR A 74 14.50 -4.73 -7.78
CA THR A 74 14.11 -3.37 -8.17
C THR A 74 12.66 -3.33 -8.65
N GLU A 75 12.27 -4.28 -9.52
CA GLU A 75 10.89 -4.45 -9.96
C GLU A 75 9.93 -4.76 -8.79
N GLU A 76 10.36 -5.59 -7.85
CA GLU A 76 9.63 -5.89 -6.61
C GLU A 76 9.44 -4.63 -5.74
N THR A 77 10.47 -3.80 -5.61
CA THR A 77 10.36 -2.51 -4.88
C THR A 77 9.35 -1.59 -5.56
N ILE A 78 9.41 -1.45 -6.89
CA ILE A 78 8.47 -0.60 -7.66
C ILE A 78 7.03 -1.08 -7.47
N ALA A 79 6.81 -2.40 -7.52
CA ALA A 79 5.50 -2.99 -7.26
C ALA A 79 4.99 -2.66 -5.84
N GLN A 80 5.86 -2.76 -4.83
CA GLN A 80 5.52 -2.43 -3.44
C GLN A 80 5.22 -0.94 -3.23
N ILE A 81 5.93 -0.04 -3.93
CA ILE A 81 5.63 1.39 -3.91
C ILE A 81 4.23 1.66 -4.44
N ASN A 82 3.90 1.08 -5.60
CA ASN A 82 2.56 1.22 -6.18
C ASN A 82 1.48 0.64 -5.25
N GLU A 83 1.79 -0.43 -4.52
CA GLU A 83 0.88 -1.02 -3.53
C GLU A 83 0.67 -0.12 -2.32
N VAL A 84 1.72 0.56 -1.83
CA VAL A 84 1.61 1.58 -0.78
C VAL A 84 0.78 2.76 -1.24
N GLU A 85 1.00 3.27 -2.46
CA GLU A 85 0.21 4.37 -3.03
C GLU A 85 -1.28 4.00 -3.15
N ALA A 86 -1.57 2.80 -3.65
CA ALA A 86 -2.94 2.30 -3.75
C ALA A 86 -3.60 2.15 -2.37
N ALA A 87 -2.88 1.63 -1.37
CA ALA A 87 -3.39 1.48 -0.02
C ALA A 87 -3.60 2.84 0.68
N ALA A 88 -2.76 3.84 0.39
CA ALA A 88 -2.91 5.20 0.91
C ALA A 88 -4.17 5.89 0.33
N GLU A 89 -4.41 5.74 -0.98
CA GLU A 89 -5.61 6.27 -1.62
C GLU A 89 -6.89 5.58 -1.10
N GLU A 90 -6.84 4.26 -0.91
CA GLU A 90 -7.94 3.50 -0.29
C GLU A 90 -8.24 4.00 1.14
N LEU A 91 -7.20 4.23 1.95
CA LEU A 91 -7.34 4.78 3.30
C LEU A 91 -7.97 6.17 3.28
N ARG A 92 -7.52 7.06 2.37
CA ARG A 92 -8.10 8.40 2.21
C ARG A 92 -9.59 8.34 1.86
N SER A 93 -9.94 7.52 0.87
CA SER A 93 -11.34 7.37 0.42
C SER A 93 -12.22 6.76 1.53
N ALA A 94 -11.71 5.76 2.26
CA ALA A 94 -12.42 5.18 3.40
C ALA A 94 -12.62 6.20 4.53
N GLN A 95 -11.65 7.09 4.75
CA GLN A 95 -11.75 8.15 5.74
C GLN A 95 -12.79 9.20 5.36
N GLU A 96 -12.80 9.65 4.11
CA GLU A 96 -13.82 10.56 3.58
C GLU A 96 -15.23 9.94 3.67
N ALA A 97 -15.37 8.66 3.34
CA ALA A 97 -16.65 7.94 3.45
C ALA A 97 -17.13 7.81 4.90
N ALA A 98 -16.23 7.51 5.85
CA ALA A 98 -16.56 7.42 7.27
C ALA A 98 -16.93 8.79 7.86
N ASP A 99 -16.23 9.86 7.47
CA ASP A 99 -16.55 11.22 7.88
C ASP A 99 -17.88 11.72 7.29
N ALA A 100 -18.20 11.32 6.05
CA ALA A 100 -19.47 11.66 5.41
C ALA A 100 -20.66 10.92 6.02
N SER A 101 -20.49 9.65 6.46
CA SER A 101 -21.59 8.84 6.98
C SER A 101 -21.94 9.12 8.44
N ARG A 102 -20.99 9.67 9.23
CA ARG A 102 -21.05 9.97 10.68
C ARG A 102 -22.34 9.48 11.34
N PRO A 103 -22.32 8.26 11.91
CA PRO A 103 -23.51 7.64 12.47
C PRO A 103 -24.19 8.54 13.50
N LYS A 104 -25.53 8.65 13.43
CA LYS A 104 -26.31 9.42 14.42
C LYS A 104 -26.23 8.81 15.82
N ALA A 105 -26.02 7.51 15.92
CA ALA A 105 -25.79 6.81 17.18
C ALA A 105 -24.83 5.64 16.96
N ILE A 106 -23.99 5.38 17.96
CA ILE A 106 -23.09 4.23 18.02
C ILE A 106 -23.43 3.46 19.28
N ARG A 107 -23.70 2.16 19.15
CA ARG A 107 -23.92 1.31 20.32
C ARG A 107 -22.65 0.58 20.66
N ALA A 108 -22.33 0.47 21.94
CA ALA A 108 -21.17 -0.26 22.42
C ALA A 108 -21.55 -1.09 23.64
N SER A 109 -21.19 -2.37 23.64
CA SER A 109 -21.26 -3.23 24.82
C SER A 109 -19.94 -3.17 25.57
N SER A 110 -19.99 -2.84 26.86
CA SER A 110 -18.82 -2.96 27.74
C SER A 110 -18.43 -4.43 27.95
N SER A 111 -17.21 -4.64 28.44
CA SER A 111 -16.71 -5.95 28.87
C SER A 111 -17.53 -6.57 30.01
N THR A 112 -18.28 -5.75 30.76
CA THR A 112 -19.23 -6.17 31.80
C THR A 112 -20.60 -6.60 31.24
N GLY A 113 -20.81 -6.49 29.92
CA GLY A 113 -22.05 -6.88 29.24
C GLY A 113 -23.13 -5.80 29.22
N ARG A 114 -22.79 -4.56 29.62
CA ARG A 114 -23.72 -3.44 29.64
C ARG A 114 -23.65 -2.66 28.33
N ASP A 115 -24.82 -2.33 27.78
CA ASP A 115 -24.92 -1.58 26.53
C ASP A 115 -24.99 -0.09 26.79
N TYR A 116 -24.22 0.67 26.01
CA TYR A 116 -24.21 2.12 25.97
C TYR A 116 -24.55 2.60 24.57
N GLU A 117 -25.33 3.68 24.47
CA GLU A 117 -25.61 4.36 23.21
C GLU A 117 -24.94 5.73 23.24
N LEU A 118 -24.02 5.95 22.29
CA LEU A 118 -23.37 7.23 22.05
C LEU A 118 -24.14 7.95 20.95
N SER A 119 -24.87 9.00 21.30
CA SER A 119 -25.69 9.77 20.35
C SER A 119 -24.97 11.01 19.83
N LEU A 120 -25.03 11.28 18.54
CA LEU A 120 -24.44 12.47 17.92
C LEU A 120 -25.35 13.68 18.17
N VAL A 121 -24.87 14.63 18.98
CA VAL A 121 -25.57 15.88 19.30
C VAL A 121 -24.62 17.05 19.05
N ALA A 122 -25.03 17.97 18.16
CA ALA A 122 -24.27 19.18 17.83
C ALA A 122 -22.79 18.93 17.45
N GLY A 123 -22.51 17.82 16.75
CA GLY A 123 -21.16 17.46 16.29
C GLY A 123 -20.31 16.69 17.31
N SER A 124 -20.87 16.33 18.46
CA SER A 124 -20.23 15.59 19.55
C SER A 124 -21.01 14.33 19.88
N TYR A 125 -20.34 13.22 20.19
CA TYR A 125 -21.03 12.04 20.71
C TYR A 125 -21.25 12.17 22.21
N VAL A 126 -22.45 11.83 22.65
CA VAL A 126 -22.93 12.05 24.00
C VAL A 126 -23.37 10.72 24.58
N VAL A 127 -22.94 10.45 25.82
CA VAL A 127 -23.43 9.32 26.61
C VAL A 127 -24.36 9.89 27.68
N GLN A 128 -25.60 9.40 27.68
CA GLN A 128 -26.58 9.77 28.68
C GLN A 128 -26.77 8.61 29.66
N TYR A 129 -26.75 8.92 30.95
CA TYR A 129 -27.02 7.97 32.03
C TYR A 129 -27.88 8.63 33.11
N GLU A 130 -28.63 7.83 33.86
CA GLU A 130 -29.52 8.32 34.90
C GLU A 130 -28.93 8.13 36.30
N GLU A 131 -29.16 9.11 37.16
CA GLU A 131 -28.86 9.05 38.59
C GLU A 131 -30.15 9.27 39.36
N THR A 132 -30.39 8.42 40.37
CA THR A 132 -31.61 8.50 41.17
C THR A 132 -31.33 9.27 42.45
N GLU A 133 -32.01 10.40 42.61
CA GLU A 133 -32.04 11.15 43.86
C GLU A 133 -33.13 10.57 44.76
N VAL A 134 -32.73 10.15 45.97
CA VAL A 134 -33.63 9.61 46.98
C VAL A 134 -33.91 10.70 48.00
N PHE A 135 -35.18 11.04 48.15
CA PHE A 135 -35.66 12.04 49.11
C PHE A 135 -36.38 11.35 50.26
N VAL A 136 -36.07 11.78 51.49
CA VAL A 136 -36.75 11.34 52.71
C VAL A 136 -37.37 12.58 53.34
N ASP A 137 -38.70 12.57 53.50
CA ASP A 137 -39.48 13.69 54.02
C ASP A 137 -39.19 15.03 53.30
N GLY A 138 -39.06 14.97 51.98
CA GLY A 138 -38.82 16.14 51.12
C GLY A 138 -37.38 16.68 51.16
N ARG A 139 -36.45 16.03 51.87
CA ARG A 139 -35.02 16.38 51.89
C ARG A 139 -34.22 15.36 51.11
N LEU A 140 -33.23 15.82 50.34
CA LEU A 140 -32.30 14.94 49.64
C LEU A 140 -31.51 14.14 50.69
N ASP A 141 -31.69 12.83 50.70
CA ASP A 141 -30.99 11.91 51.61
C ASP A 141 -29.71 11.40 50.94
N ARG A 142 -29.86 10.79 49.76
CA ARG A 142 -28.74 10.23 49.01
C ARG A 142 -28.98 10.25 47.51
N VAL A 143 -27.89 10.15 46.76
CA VAL A 143 -27.92 9.95 45.29
C VAL A 143 -27.39 8.57 45.00
N GLU A 144 -28.22 7.73 44.40
CA GLU A 144 -27.83 6.44 43.86
C GLU A 144 -27.12 6.68 42.52
N ARG A 145 -25.79 6.63 42.59
CA ARG A 145 -24.91 6.93 41.45
C ARG A 145 -24.74 5.69 40.59
N ASP A 146 -24.86 5.87 39.29
CA ASP A 146 -24.46 4.88 38.32
C ASP A 146 -22.93 4.79 38.21
N SER A 147 -22.32 4.09 39.16
CA SER A 147 -20.87 3.99 39.27
C SER A 147 -20.21 3.33 38.06
N GLU A 148 -20.94 2.47 37.35
CA GLU A 148 -20.45 1.78 36.15
C GLU A 148 -20.49 2.70 34.94
N ALA A 149 -21.61 3.41 34.71
CA ALA A 149 -21.70 4.39 33.62
C ALA A 149 -20.68 5.52 33.81
N ARG A 150 -20.49 6.02 35.05
CA ARG A 150 -19.45 7.02 35.33
C ARG A 150 -18.04 6.53 35.01
N LYS A 151 -17.72 5.28 35.37
CA LYS A 151 -16.42 4.67 35.04
C LYS A 151 -16.24 4.53 33.54
N PHE A 152 -17.26 4.00 32.85
CA PHE A 152 -17.25 3.88 31.39
C PHE A 152 -17.01 5.22 30.71
N VAL A 153 -17.75 6.26 31.10
CA VAL A 153 -17.60 7.59 30.49
C VAL A 153 -16.20 8.17 30.75
N HIS A 154 -15.66 8.00 31.96
CA HIS A 154 -14.33 8.49 32.33
C HIS A 154 -13.20 7.74 31.59
N GLU A 155 -13.28 6.41 31.50
CA GLU A 155 -12.33 5.60 30.75
C GLU A 155 -12.41 5.91 29.25
N LEU A 156 -13.62 6.05 28.71
CA LEU A 156 -13.84 6.40 27.31
C LEU A 156 -13.20 7.74 26.97
N THR A 157 -13.32 8.73 27.85
CA THR A 157 -12.65 10.00 27.63
C THR A 157 -11.15 9.88 27.65
N HIS A 158 -10.61 9.16 28.62
CA HIS A 158 -9.17 9.03 28.75
C HIS A 158 -8.58 8.32 27.53
N SER A 159 -9.16 7.19 27.13
CA SER A 159 -8.77 6.43 25.95
C SER A 159 -8.97 7.23 24.66
N TYR A 160 -10.04 8.02 24.55
CA TYR A 160 -10.25 8.89 23.39
C TYR A 160 -9.20 9.98 23.29
N CYS A 161 -8.85 10.65 24.38
CA CYS A 161 -7.81 11.68 24.37
C CYS A 161 -6.48 11.10 23.87
N ILE A 162 -6.10 9.92 24.38
CA ILE A 162 -4.89 9.21 23.93
C ILE A 162 -5.00 8.85 22.43
N ALA A 163 -6.08 8.18 22.02
CA ALA A 163 -6.27 7.77 20.63
C ALA A 163 -6.35 8.95 19.66
N ASN A 164 -6.89 10.09 20.10
CA ASN A 164 -6.98 11.31 19.30
C ASN A 164 -5.62 12.03 19.21
N GLU A 165 -4.81 12.03 20.28
CA GLU A 165 -3.42 12.50 20.21
C GLU A 165 -2.59 11.60 19.31
N GLU A 166 -2.66 10.28 19.46
CA GLU A 166 -2.02 9.31 18.57
C GLU A 166 -2.46 9.51 17.12
N HIS A 167 -3.75 9.75 16.88
CA HIS A 167 -4.26 10.02 15.55
C HIS A 167 -3.77 11.36 15.00
N LYS A 168 -3.68 12.41 15.81
CA LYS A 168 -3.11 13.70 15.39
C LYS A 168 -1.61 13.60 15.13
N ASP A 169 -0.87 12.88 15.95
CA ASP A 169 0.56 12.62 15.76
C ASP A 169 0.80 11.75 14.54
N MET A 170 -0.10 10.80 14.29
CA MET A 170 -0.10 10.02 13.08
C MET A 170 -0.44 10.90 11.88
N VAL A 171 -1.50 11.71 11.85
CA VAL A 171 -1.82 12.55 10.67
C VAL A 171 -0.79 13.66 10.42
N SER A 172 -0.33 14.35 11.47
CA SER A 172 0.69 15.39 11.36
C SER A 172 2.07 14.80 11.09
N GLY A 173 2.39 13.68 11.73
CA GLY A 173 3.61 12.92 11.51
C GLY A 173 3.60 12.20 10.17
N GLU A 174 2.46 11.76 9.65
CA GLU A 174 2.29 11.13 8.35
C GLU A 174 2.40 12.15 7.25
N SER A 175 1.91 13.38 7.38
CA SER A 175 2.18 14.40 6.34
C SER A 175 3.69 14.68 6.20
N VAL A 176 4.41 14.79 7.32
CA VAL A 176 5.87 15.02 7.33
C VAL A 176 6.65 13.75 6.96
N LYS A 177 6.22 12.58 7.43
CA LYS A 177 6.84 11.28 7.13
C LYS A 177 6.52 10.83 5.72
N LEU A 178 5.32 11.00 5.18
CA LEU A 178 4.99 10.78 3.76
C LEU A 178 5.75 11.76 2.88
N GLY A 179 5.95 13.00 3.30
CA GLY A 179 6.84 13.92 2.58
C GLY A 179 8.27 13.36 2.47
N ARG A 180 8.86 12.97 3.60
CA ARG A 180 10.23 12.40 3.65
C ARG A 180 10.33 11.01 3.00
N VAL A 181 9.38 10.12 3.28
CA VAL A 181 9.28 8.79 2.69
C VAL A 181 9.01 8.90 1.20
N SER A 182 8.21 9.87 0.72
CA SER A 182 8.04 10.13 -0.71
C SER A 182 9.33 10.62 -1.34
N GLU A 183 10.11 11.45 -0.65
CA GLU A 183 11.40 11.94 -1.13
C GLU A 183 12.45 10.81 -1.16
N ASP A 184 12.56 10.03 -0.08
CA ASP A 184 13.40 8.84 0.01
C ASP A 184 12.98 7.78 -1.03
N LEU A 185 11.67 7.55 -1.21
CA LEU A 185 11.12 6.66 -2.24
C LEU A 185 11.40 7.16 -3.64
N LYS A 186 11.30 8.47 -3.89
CA LYS A 186 11.67 9.07 -5.18
C LYS A 186 13.15 8.89 -5.46
N ASP A 187 14.01 9.05 -4.46
CA ASP A 187 15.44 8.83 -4.61
C ASP A 187 15.79 7.35 -4.82
N GLN A 188 15.08 6.44 -4.14
CA GLN A 188 15.15 5.00 -4.40
C GLN A 188 14.68 4.66 -5.82
N LEU A 189 13.56 5.23 -6.29
CA LEU A 189 13.05 5.07 -7.66
C LEU A 189 14.01 5.61 -8.72
N ARG A 190 14.68 6.73 -8.45
CA ARG A 190 15.73 7.26 -9.33
C ARG A 190 16.93 6.33 -9.39
N SER A 191 17.36 5.80 -8.25
CA SER A 191 18.47 4.83 -8.18
C SER A 191 18.13 3.55 -8.94
N ALA A 192 16.95 2.99 -8.67
CA ALA A 192 16.34 1.87 -9.37
C ALA A 192 16.31 2.08 -10.89
N SER A 193 15.78 3.22 -11.35
CA SER A 193 15.68 3.54 -12.78
C SER A 193 17.05 3.61 -13.44
N ARG A 194 18.06 4.19 -12.78
CA ARG A 194 19.44 4.21 -13.31
C ARG A 194 20.03 2.80 -13.46
N ILE A 195 19.76 1.92 -12.50
CA ILE A 195 20.21 0.52 -12.56
C ILE A 195 19.50 -0.20 -13.72
N MET A 196 18.20 0.01 -13.91
CA MET A 196 17.47 -0.55 -15.06
C MET A 196 18.02 -0.04 -16.39
N ASP A 197 18.27 1.26 -16.53
CA ASP A 197 18.82 1.85 -17.75
C ASP A 197 20.20 1.25 -18.07
N GLN A 198 21.06 1.06 -17.06
CA GLN A 198 22.35 0.40 -17.23
C GLN A 198 22.19 -1.05 -17.69
N TRP A 199 21.26 -1.80 -17.09
CA TRP A 199 20.99 -3.18 -17.47
C TRP A 199 20.39 -3.32 -18.87
N GLN A 200 19.47 -2.43 -19.26
CA GLN A 200 18.93 -2.38 -20.61
C GLN A 200 20.04 -2.12 -21.64
N ARG A 201 20.94 -1.17 -21.38
CA ARG A 201 22.10 -0.93 -22.23
C ARG A 201 23.01 -2.15 -22.34
N VAL A 202 23.25 -2.85 -21.24
CA VAL A 202 24.07 -4.08 -21.25
C VAL A 202 23.38 -5.20 -22.04
N GLN A 203 22.08 -5.41 -21.87
CA GLN A 203 21.31 -6.39 -22.63
C GLN A 203 21.28 -6.04 -24.12
N GLU A 204 21.04 -4.78 -24.47
CA GLU A 204 21.03 -4.31 -25.85
C GLU A 204 22.40 -4.46 -26.51
N THR A 205 23.47 -4.09 -25.81
CA THR A 205 24.85 -4.29 -26.29
C THR A 205 25.14 -5.78 -26.50
N THR A 206 24.70 -6.64 -25.57
CA THR A 206 24.89 -8.11 -25.69
C THR A 206 24.10 -8.66 -26.87
N ARG A 207 22.87 -8.20 -27.08
CA ARG A 207 22.02 -8.57 -28.21
C ARG A 207 22.66 -8.14 -29.53
N ILE A 208 23.16 -6.91 -29.62
CA ILE A 208 23.87 -6.41 -30.81
C ILE A 208 25.11 -7.26 -31.09
N ARG A 209 25.93 -7.58 -30.07
CA ARG A 209 27.09 -8.47 -30.25
C ARG A 209 26.69 -9.87 -30.74
N ASN A 210 25.60 -10.42 -30.20
CA ASN A 210 25.09 -11.72 -30.66
C ASN A 210 24.64 -11.67 -32.12
N LEU A 211 23.90 -10.64 -32.52
CA LEU A 211 23.48 -10.44 -33.91
C LEU A 211 24.66 -10.27 -34.86
N ILE A 212 25.69 -9.50 -34.46
CA ILE A 212 26.93 -9.35 -35.24
C ILE A 212 27.60 -10.70 -35.44
N ARG A 213 27.72 -11.49 -34.36
CA ARG A 213 28.31 -12.84 -34.41
C ARG A 213 27.51 -13.79 -35.30
N GLU A 214 26.20 -13.87 -35.14
CA GLU A 214 25.32 -14.70 -35.97
C GLU A 214 25.43 -14.32 -37.46
N ARG A 215 25.43 -13.01 -37.75
CA ARG A 215 25.57 -12.50 -39.12
C ARG A 215 26.95 -12.77 -39.71
N LYS A 216 28.02 -12.65 -38.92
CA LYS A 216 29.39 -13.03 -39.28
C LYS A 216 29.47 -14.51 -39.64
N GLU A 217 28.95 -15.39 -38.79
CA GLU A 217 28.93 -16.83 -39.01
C GLU A 217 28.12 -17.22 -40.26
N PHE A 218 26.95 -16.59 -40.44
CA PHE A 218 26.13 -16.79 -41.62
C PHE A 218 26.85 -16.39 -42.91
N LEU A 219 27.41 -15.17 -42.98
CA LEU A 219 28.11 -14.68 -44.16
C LEU A 219 29.37 -15.50 -44.47
N LYS A 220 30.11 -15.91 -43.44
CA LYS A 220 31.25 -16.81 -43.57
C LYS A 220 30.83 -18.14 -44.17
N SER A 221 29.81 -18.78 -43.61
CA SER A 221 29.29 -20.06 -44.12
C SER A 221 28.84 -19.94 -45.58
N GLU A 222 28.16 -18.86 -45.94
CA GLU A 222 27.67 -18.66 -47.30
C GLU A 222 28.82 -18.43 -48.29
N ALA A 223 29.84 -17.65 -47.93
CA ALA A 223 31.03 -17.46 -48.73
C ALA A 223 31.83 -18.77 -48.93
N GLU A 224 31.96 -19.59 -47.87
CA GLU A 224 32.61 -20.90 -47.92
C GLU A 224 31.83 -21.90 -48.79
N LYS A 225 30.48 -21.93 -48.72
CA LYS A 225 29.64 -22.71 -49.67
C LYS A 225 29.84 -22.24 -51.11
N LEU A 226 30.02 -20.93 -51.29
CA LEU A 226 30.38 -20.34 -52.57
C LEU A 226 31.84 -20.58 -52.94
N GLY A 227 32.61 -21.36 -52.19
CA GLY A 227 33.96 -21.79 -52.52
C GLY A 227 35.01 -20.70 -52.34
N HIS A 228 34.64 -19.58 -51.72
CA HIS A 228 35.57 -18.52 -51.38
C HIS A 228 36.24 -18.80 -50.04
N ARG A 229 37.48 -18.35 -49.89
CA ARG A 229 38.14 -18.32 -48.58
C ARG A 229 37.73 -17.06 -47.85
N THR A 230 37.59 -17.12 -46.53
CA THR A 230 37.21 -15.97 -45.72
C THR A 230 38.22 -15.72 -44.62
N GLU A 231 38.57 -14.46 -44.41
CA GLU A 231 39.32 -13.99 -43.25
C GLU A 231 38.43 -13.06 -42.43
N VAL A 232 38.54 -13.15 -41.10
CA VAL A 232 37.79 -12.26 -40.20
C VAL A 232 38.75 -11.47 -39.34
N HIS A 233 38.54 -10.16 -39.33
CA HIS A 233 39.24 -9.24 -38.45
C HIS A 233 38.22 -8.59 -37.51
N ASP A 234 38.40 -8.83 -36.21
CA ASP A 234 37.61 -8.20 -35.16
C ASP A 234 38.40 -6.98 -34.64
N PHE A 235 37.82 -5.80 -34.78
CA PHE A 235 38.32 -4.53 -34.22
C PHE A 235 37.45 -4.11 -33.02
N GLU A 236 37.88 -3.10 -32.25
CA GLU A 236 37.13 -2.62 -31.08
C GLU A 236 35.69 -2.17 -31.42
N ASP A 237 35.51 -1.51 -32.56
CA ASP A 237 34.20 -0.97 -32.99
C ASP A 237 33.61 -1.63 -34.25
N GLU A 238 34.39 -2.47 -34.96
CA GLU A 238 34.01 -2.99 -36.27
C GLU A 238 34.41 -4.46 -36.46
N VAL A 239 33.62 -5.20 -37.24
CA VAL A 239 33.94 -6.56 -37.67
C VAL A 239 34.04 -6.58 -39.18
N CYS A 240 35.22 -6.88 -39.71
CA CYS A 240 35.49 -6.96 -41.14
C CYS A 240 35.59 -8.41 -41.59
N LEU A 241 34.67 -8.84 -42.46
CA LEU A 241 34.75 -10.11 -43.16
C LEU A 241 35.36 -9.86 -44.55
N VAL A 242 36.54 -10.40 -44.79
CA VAL A 242 37.21 -10.34 -46.09
C VAL A 242 36.94 -11.64 -46.83
N VAL A 243 36.27 -11.56 -47.97
CA VAL A 243 36.02 -12.70 -48.85
C VAL A 243 37.08 -12.69 -49.95
N ILE A 244 37.94 -13.70 -49.94
CA ILE A 244 39.02 -13.90 -50.90
C ILE A 244 38.52 -14.85 -51.99
N ASP A 245 38.29 -14.28 -53.17
CA ASP A 245 38.06 -15.05 -54.38
C ASP A 245 39.40 -15.32 -55.06
N ASP A 246 39.84 -16.57 -55.04
CA ASP A 246 41.05 -17.01 -55.75
C ASP A 246 40.79 -17.28 -57.25
N GLY A 247 39.58 -16.96 -57.73
CA GLY A 247 39.20 -17.10 -59.14
C GLY A 247 39.00 -18.55 -59.55
N THR A 248 39.07 -19.50 -58.62
CA THR A 248 39.01 -20.94 -58.91
C THR A 248 37.66 -21.32 -59.52
N LYS A 249 36.55 -20.81 -58.96
CA LYS A 249 35.21 -21.00 -59.54
C LYS A 249 35.03 -20.29 -60.88
N LEU A 250 35.59 -19.09 -61.04
CA LEU A 250 35.53 -18.34 -62.30
C LEU A 250 36.30 -19.06 -63.40
N ASN A 251 37.42 -19.71 -63.04
CA ASN A 251 38.20 -20.56 -63.91
C ASN A 251 37.46 -21.87 -64.24
N GLU A 252 36.80 -22.52 -63.27
CA GLU A 252 35.96 -23.70 -63.50
C GLU A 252 34.77 -23.41 -64.42
N ILE A 253 34.12 -22.24 -64.27
CA ILE A 253 33.03 -21.79 -65.16
C ILE A 253 33.58 -21.56 -66.57
N ARG A 254 34.72 -20.87 -66.71
CA ARG A 254 35.38 -20.66 -68.00
C ARG A 254 35.83 -21.97 -68.66
N GLN A 255 36.27 -22.94 -67.87
CA GLN A 255 36.65 -24.28 -68.37
C GLN A 255 35.42 -25.04 -68.87
N LYS A 256 34.32 -25.03 -68.12
CA LYS A 256 33.04 -25.63 -68.56
C LYS A 256 32.45 -24.94 -69.80
N GLU A 257 32.61 -23.62 -69.92
CA GLU A 257 32.23 -22.87 -71.13
C GLU A 257 33.13 -23.18 -72.34
N GLN A 258 34.42 -23.45 -72.12
CA GLN A 258 35.32 -23.91 -73.18
C GLN A 258 35.00 -25.37 -73.59
N GLU A 259 34.77 -26.26 -72.64
CA GLU A 259 34.40 -27.66 -72.90
C GLU A 259 33.06 -27.78 -73.64
N SER A 260 32.08 -26.93 -73.32
CA SER A 260 30.80 -26.86 -74.04
C SER A 260 30.94 -26.28 -75.46
N LYS A 261 31.82 -25.30 -75.67
CA LYS A 261 32.16 -24.79 -77.02
C LYS A 261 32.92 -25.81 -77.87
N ILE A 262 33.75 -26.66 -77.27
CA ILE A 262 34.46 -27.74 -77.96
C ILE A 262 33.48 -28.87 -78.33
N LYS A 263 32.57 -29.26 -77.45
CA LYS A 263 31.51 -30.25 -77.75
C LYS A 263 30.49 -29.76 -78.78
N GLY A 264 30.23 -28.45 -78.85
CA GLY A 264 29.31 -27.85 -79.85
C GLY A 264 29.90 -27.69 -81.26
N ARG A 265 31.20 -27.95 -81.47
CA ARG A 265 31.87 -27.85 -82.79
C ARG A 265 32.19 -29.21 -83.43
N GLY A 266 31.86 -30.32 -82.77
CA GLY A 266 32.07 -31.68 -83.25
C GLY A 266 30.79 -32.44 -83.61
N GLY A 267 29.75 -31.74 -84.05
CA GLY A 267 28.49 -32.30 -84.58
C GLY A 267 28.32 -31.96 -86.05
#